data_AF-A0AB34QEE3-F1
#
_entry.id   AF-A0AB34QEE3-F1
#
_cell.length_a   1.000
_cell.length_b   1.000
_cell.length_c   1.000
_cell.angle_alpha   90.00
_cell.angle_beta   90.00
_cell.angle_gamma   90.00
#
_symmetry.space_group_name_H-M   'P 1'
#
loop_
_entity.id
_entity.type
_entity.pdbx_description
1 polymer ?
#
loop_
_entity_poly.entity_id
_entity_poly.type
_entity_poly.pdbx_seq_one_letter_code
_entity_poly.pdbx_strand_id
1 'polypeptide(L)'
;TLDQADLVRALQLPVVLVVGVRLGCINHARLTAAAIAADGLQCIGWIANEIDPQMERIEENIGMLRQRLAMPCWGRIPWRPGADAAARAHGLQVPR
;
A
#
# COMPACT_ATOMS: atom_id res chain seq x y z
N THR A 1 3.84 -19.02 -17.87
CA THR A 1 4.50 -19.42 -16.61
C THR A 1 3.57 -19.01 -15.49
N LEU A 2 3.37 -19.83 -14.47
CA LEU A 2 2.51 -19.48 -13.33
C LEU A 2 3.23 -18.43 -12.45
N ASP A 3 2.57 -17.35 -12.06
CA ASP A 3 3.13 -16.33 -11.17
C ASP A 3 2.26 -16.03 -9.92
N GLN A 4 2.57 -14.95 -9.20
CA GLN A 4 1.83 -14.58 -7.98
C GLN A 4 0.38 -14.14 -8.27
N ALA A 5 0.13 -13.45 -9.39
CA ALA A 5 -1.22 -13.01 -9.74
C ALA A 5 -2.11 -14.22 -10.08
N ASP A 6 -1.53 -15.25 -10.70
CA ASP A 6 -2.22 -16.52 -10.95
C ASP A 6 -2.68 -17.20 -9.65
N LEU A 7 -1.83 -17.22 -8.62
CA LEU A 7 -2.19 -17.79 -7.33
C LEU A 7 -3.32 -17.01 -6.64
N VAL A 8 -3.21 -15.67 -6.60
CA VAL A 8 -4.22 -14.81 -5.99
C VAL A 8 -5.57 -14.97 -6.70
N ARG A 9 -5.56 -15.09 -8.03
CA ARG A 9 -6.75 -15.33 -8.84
C ARG A 9 -7.35 -16.70 -8.60
N ALA A 10 -6.54 -17.76 -8.59
CA ALA A 10 -6.99 -19.13 -8.37
C ALA A 10 -7.64 -19.31 -6.99
N LEU A 11 -7.14 -18.60 -5.98
CA LEU A 11 -7.64 -18.64 -4.60
C LEU A 11 -8.67 -17.55 -4.29
N GLN A 12 -8.98 -16.66 -5.24
CA GLN A 12 -9.89 -15.53 -5.07
C GLN A 12 -9.54 -14.65 -3.85
N LEU A 13 -8.25 -14.45 -3.59
CA LEU A 13 -7.80 -13.72 -2.42
C LEU A 13 -7.92 -12.20 -2.63
N PRO A 14 -8.38 -11.44 -1.60
CA PRO A 14 -8.32 -10.00 -1.64
C PRO A 14 -6.87 -9.50 -1.54
N VAL A 15 -6.56 -8.40 -2.22
CA VAL A 15 -5.23 -7.79 -2.24
C VAL A 15 -5.19 -6.56 -1.33
N VAL A 16 -4.10 -6.41 -0.59
CA VAL A 16 -3.77 -5.19 0.16
C VAL A 16 -2.48 -4.61 -0.40
N LEU A 17 -2.52 -3.34 -0.81
CA LEU A 17 -1.36 -2.66 -1.37
C LEU A 17 -0.55 -1.95 -0.27
N VAL A 18 0.70 -2.35 -0.06
CA VAL A 18 1.62 -1.62 0.82
C VAL A 18 2.48 -0.68 -0.02
N VAL A 19 2.34 0.63 0.21
CA VAL A 19 3.08 1.67 -0.52
C VAL A 19 4.24 2.15 0.31
N GLY A 20 5.46 1.80 -0.10
CA GLY A 20 6.68 2.42 0.43
C GLY A 20 6.73 3.90 0.04
N VAL A 21 6.58 4.80 1.01
CA VAL A 21 6.55 6.25 0.80
C VAL A 21 7.99 6.73 0.61
N ARG A 22 8.30 7.06 -0.65
CA ARG A 22 9.55 7.63 -1.15
C ARG A 22 9.29 8.33 -2.49
N LEU A 23 10.30 8.99 -3.06
CA LEU A 23 10.17 9.58 -4.40
C LEU A 23 9.76 8.50 -5.43
N GLY A 24 8.77 8.84 -6.27
CA GLY A 24 8.19 7.93 -7.27
C GLY A 24 7.05 7.03 -6.76
N CYS A 25 6.76 6.99 -5.45
CA CYS A 25 5.75 6.09 -4.90
C CYS A 25 4.34 6.30 -5.49
N ILE A 26 3.98 7.53 -5.86
CA ILE A 26 2.68 7.85 -6.49
C ILE A 26 2.52 7.09 -7.81
N ASN A 27 3.56 7.10 -8.66
CA ASN A 27 3.49 6.44 -9.95
C ASN A 27 3.42 4.92 -9.77
N HIS A 28 4.30 4.36 -8.94
CA HIS A 28 4.30 2.92 -8.68
C HIS A 28 2.97 2.44 -8.09
N ALA A 29 2.43 3.11 -7.07
CA ALA A 29 1.17 2.72 -6.46
C ALA A 29 0.02 2.73 -7.47
N ARG A 30 -0.03 3.73 -8.36
CA ARG A 30 -1.05 3.79 -9.42
C ARG A 30 -0.90 2.68 -10.45
N LEU A 31 0.33 2.40 -10.89
CA LEU A 31 0.59 1.33 -11.85
C LEU A 31 0.25 -0.04 -11.26
N THR A 32 0.64 -0.29 -10.00
CA THR A 32 0.29 -1.54 -9.30
C THR A 32 -1.21 -1.66 -9.11
N ALA A 33 -1.91 -0.60 -8.68
CA ALA A 33 -3.37 -0.64 -8.53
C ALA A 33 -4.09 -0.89 -9.86
N ALA A 34 -3.61 -0.28 -10.96
CA ALA A 34 -4.15 -0.52 -12.29
C ALA A 34 -3.90 -1.96 -12.76
N ALA A 35 -2.72 -2.53 -12.48
CA ALA A 35 -2.41 -3.92 -12.81
C ALA A 35 -3.31 -4.90 -12.04
N ILE A 36 -3.46 -4.72 -10.72
CA ILE A 36 -4.37 -5.53 -9.90
C ILE A 36 -5.79 -5.50 -10.48
N ALA A 37 -6.28 -4.31 -10.86
CA ALA A 37 -7.61 -4.16 -11.45
C ALA A 37 -7.71 -4.81 -12.84
N ALA A 38 -6.67 -4.70 -13.67
CA ALA A 38 -6.63 -5.33 -14.99
C ALA A 38 -6.63 -6.86 -14.92
N ASP A 39 -6.06 -7.42 -13.84
CA ASP A 39 -6.10 -8.86 -13.55
C ASP A 39 -7.45 -9.33 -12.97
N GLY A 40 -8.43 -8.42 -12.84
CA GLY A 40 -9.75 -8.71 -12.28
C GLY A 40 -9.74 -8.95 -10.76
N LEU A 41 -8.64 -8.60 -10.09
CA LEU A 41 -8.45 -8.81 -8.66
C LEU A 41 -8.96 -7.62 -7.86
N GLN A 42 -9.44 -7.88 -6.64
CA GLN A 42 -9.95 -6.85 -5.76
C GLN A 42 -8.84 -6.34 -4.82
N CYS A 43 -8.44 -5.08 -4.99
CA CYS A 43 -7.62 -4.37 -3.99
C CYS A 43 -8.53 -3.71 -2.95
N ILE A 44 -8.56 -4.24 -1.73
CA ILE A 44 -9.52 -3.84 -0.69
C ILE A 44 -9.05 -2.67 0.16
N GLY A 45 -7.76 -2.32 0.08
CA GLY A 45 -7.20 -1.20 0.81
C GLY A 45 -5.70 -1.08 0.61
N TRP A 46 -5.15 0.00 1.14
CA TRP A 46 -3.72 0.24 1.08
C TRP A 46 -3.16 0.84 2.36
N ILE A 47 -1.86 0.61 2.58
CA ILE A 47 -1.12 1.09 3.76
C ILE A 47 0.05 1.96 3.30
N ALA A 48 0.20 3.14 3.90
CA ALA A 48 1.39 3.96 3.73
C ALA A 48 2.50 3.45 4.66
N ASN A 49 3.66 3.09 4.11
CA ASN A 49 4.83 2.69 4.89
C ASN A 49 5.96 3.67 4.65
N GLU A 50 6.28 4.50 5.65
CA GLU A 50 7.43 5.41 5.57
C GLU A 50 8.72 4.59 5.66
N ILE A 51 9.49 4.56 4.57
CA ILE A 51 10.72 3.76 4.44
C ILE A 51 11.97 4.61 4.26
N ASP A 52 11.80 5.89 3.97
CA ASP A 52 12.88 6.82 3.71
C ASP A 52 12.81 7.96 4.73
N PRO A 53 13.73 8.02 5.70
CA PRO A 53 13.76 9.09 6.71
C PRO A 53 14.06 10.47 6.13
N GLN A 54 14.60 10.55 4.91
CA GLN A 54 14.91 11.81 4.24
C GLN A 54 13.77 12.30 3.35
N MET A 55 12.67 11.54 3.25
CA MET A 55 11.55 11.92 2.40
C MET A 55 10.89 13.21 2.90
N GLU A 56 10.91 14.23 2.05
CA GLU A 56 10.20 15.47 2.30
C GLU A 56 8.72 15.36 1.89
N ARG A 57 7.88 16.26 2.42
CA ARG A 57 6.46 16.41 2.01
C ARG A 57 5.65 15.11 2.06
N ILE A 58 5.91 14.28 3.07
CA ILE A 58 5.24 12.97 3.27
C ILE A 58 3.72 13.13 3.27
N GLU A 59 3.19 14.11 4.00
CA GLU A 59 1.74 14.35 4.10
C GLU A 59 1.11 14.68 2.75
N GLU A 60 1.81 15.47 1.91
CA GLU A 60 1.32 15.81 0.58
C GLU A 60 1.34 14.59 -0.36
N ASN A 61 2.39 13.77 -0.29
CA ASN A 61 2.47 12.53 -1.07
C ASN A 61 1.37 11.55 -0.67
N ILE A 62 1.13 11.37 0.63
CA ILE A 62 0.05 10.51 1.13
C ILE A 62 -1.31 11.10 0.75
N GLY A 63 -1.50 12.42 0.84
CA GLY A 63 -2.71 13.10 0.37
C GLY A 63 -2.98 12.86 -1.12
N MET A 64 -1.94 12.96 -1.93
CA MET A 64 -1.98 12.66 -3.37
C MET A 64 -2.31 11.20 -3.68
N LEU A 65 -1.81 10.26 -2.87
CA LEU A 65 -2.16 8.84 -2.97
C LEU A 65 -3.63 8.61 -2.61
N ARG A 66 -4.12 9.19 -1.50
CA ARG A 66 -5.53 9.10 -1.09
C ARG A 66 -6.49 9.62 -2.16
N GLN A 67 -6.11 10.66 -2.89
CA GLN A 67 -6.93 11.21 -3.97
C GLN A 67 -6.94 10.35 -5.24
N ARG A 68 -5.87 9.58 -5.49
CA ARG A 68 -5.67 8.87 -6.77
C ARG A 68 -5.94 7.36 -6.69
N LEU A 69 -5.92 6.80 -5.49
CA LEU A 69 -6.20 5.39 -5.25
C LEU A 69 -7.66 5.23 -4.84
N ALA A 70 -8.38 4.35 -5.54
CA ALA A 70 -9.83 4.19 -5.35
C ALA A 70 -10.21 3.45 -4.07
N MET A 71 -9.27 2.69 -3.49
CA MET A 71 -9.46 1.90 -2.28
C MET A 71 -9.04 2.69 -1.02
N PRO A 72 -9.63 2.41 0.15
CA PRO A 72 -9.36 3.17 1.37
C PRO A 72 -7.91 3.01 1.84
N CYS A 73 -7.38 4.10 2.42
CA CYS A 73 -6.13 4.06 3.17
C CYS A 73 -6.42 3.56 4.60
N TRP A 74 -5.80 2.46 5.00
CA TRP A 74 -5.95 1.90 6.35
C TRP A 74 -4.97 2.46 7.37
N GLY A 75 -4.26 3.52 7.02
CA GLY A 75 -3.34 4.21 7.92
C GLY A 75 -1.90 4.15 7.46
N ARG A 76 -1.03 4.47 8.41
CA ARG A 76 0.38 4.75 8.18
C ARG A 76 1.26 4.03 9.18
N ILE A 77 2.33 3.43 8.67
CA ILE A 77 3.44 2.90 9.45
C ILE A 77 4.56 3.94 9.40
N PRO A 78 4.91 4.59 10.53
CA PRO A 78 5.96 5.59 10.56
C PRO A 78 7.35 4.95 10.50
N TRP A 79 8.33 5.68 9.99
CA TRP A 79 9.72 5.24 10.00
C TRP A 79 10.24 5.17 11.44
N ARG A 80 10.42 3.95 11.95
CA ARG A 80 10.92 3.68 13.32
C ARG A 80 11.87 2.47 13.30
N PRO A 81 13.17 2.68 13.05
CA PRO A 81 14.13 1.58 13.11
C PRO A 81 14.21 1.01 14.53
N GLY A 82 14.32 -0.31 14.65
CA GLY A 82 14.44 -1.02 15.93
C GLY A 82 13.13 -1.29 16.68
N ALA A 83 12.00 -0.72 16.27
CA ALA A 83 10.69 -1.08 16.80
C ALA A 83 10.19 -2.40 16.17
N ASP A 84 9.50 -3.23 16.95
CA ASP A 84 8.88 -4.45 16.42
C ASP A 84 7.71 -4.15 15.47
N ALA A 85 7.21 -5.18 14.80
CA ALA A 85 6.13 -5.03 13.81
C ALA A 85 4.82 -4.54 14.45
N ALA A 86 4.46 -5.05 15.63
CA ALA A 86 3.19 -4.72 16.28
C ALA A 86 3.18 -3.26 16.76
N ALA A 87 4.28 -2.79 17.36
CA ALA A 87 4.46 -1.43 17.79
C ALA A 87 4.38 -0.44 16.63
N ARG A 88 4.91 -0.80 15.45
CA ARG A 88 4.85 0.03 14.24
C ARG A 88 3.46 0.04 13.59
N ALA A 89 2.71 -1.04 13.70
CA ALA A 89 1.39 -1.19 13.11
C ALA A 89 0.24 -0.61 13.97
N HIS A 90 0.53 -0.07 15.15
CA HIS A 90 -0.50 0.42 16.09
C HIS A 90 -1.46 1.46 15.51
N GLY A 91 -1.02 2.24 14.51
CA GLY A 91 -1.85 3.25 13.84
C GLY A 91 -2.69 2.73 12.67
N LEU A 92 -2.68 1.43 12.38
CA LEU A 92 -3.44 0.85 11.28
C LEU A 92 -4.87 0.50 11.69
N GLN A 93 -5.81 0.81 10.82
CA GLN A 93 -7.23 0.50 10.92
C GLN A 93 -7.61 -0.47 9.81
N VAL A 94 -7.24 -1.74 10.01
CA VAL A 94 -7.53 -2.82 9.06
C VAL A 94 -8.97 -3.31 9.30
N PRO A 95 -9.79 -3.47 8.25
CA PRO A 95 -11.12 -4.07 8.40
C PRO A 95 -11.00 -5.50 8.94
N ARG A 96 -11.98 -5.88 9.76
CA ARG A 96 -12.08 -7.23 10.32
C ARG A 96 -12.53 -8.25 9.28
#